data_AF-A0A5C5FP89-F1
#
_entry.id   AF-A0A5C5FP89-F1
#
_cell.length_a   1.000
_cell.length_b   1.000
_cell.length_c   1.000
_cell.angle_alpha   90.00
_cell.angle_beta   90.00
_cell.angle_gamma   90.00
#
_symmetry.space_group_name_H-M   'P 1'
#
loop_
_entity.id
_entity.type
_entity.pdbx_description
1 polymer ?
#
loop_
_entity_poly.entity_id
_entity_poly.type
_entity_poly.pdbx_seq_one_letter_code
_entity_poly.pdbx_strand_id
1 'polypeptide(L)'
;MQATQPLVVPVEAPHELETVDELREVLLSEDEGRLVVFECFDEDLGAFRPVPNARVLPFEKRASLAQAYPSLAIHHVSLTRPHRLELQRALRFSIAPRWIVCSGGPQPRVLERRHFASEEQLHAFLSQLVHDPPTPTSGTKVELRPRRWWRSDGTACDVICSERWNCYCAPSPPVFGLCLF
;
A
#
# COMPACT_ATOMS: atom_id res chain seq x y z
N MET A 1 3.28 -38.23 32.80
CA MET A 1 3.92 -37.00 32.29
C MET A 1 3.23 -36.65 30.98
N GLN A 2 2.39 -35.61 30.97
CA GLN A 2 1.58 -35.24 29.81
C GLN A 2 2.42 -34.30 28.95
N ALA A 3 2.75 -34.73 27.73
CA ALA A 3 3.53 -33.92 26.79
C ALA A 3 2.65 -32.76 26.31
N THR A 4 3.00 -31.54 26.72
CA THR A 4 2.40 -30.31 26.21
C THR A 4 2.77 -30.20 24.73
N GLN A 5 1.85 -30.54 23.83
CA GLN A 5 2.03 -30.26 22.41
C GLN A 5 2.11 -28.74 22.23
N PRO A 6 3.07 -28.20 21.45
CA PRO A 6 3.14 -26.78 21.20
C PRO A 6 1.85 -26.35 20.49
N LEU A 7 1.22 -25.28 20.99
CA LEU A 7 0.08 -24.64 20.32
C LEU A 7 0.56 -24.23 18.92
N VAL A 8 0.10 -24.96 17.90
CA VAL A 8 0.24 -24.52 16.51
C VAL A 8 -0.73 -23.36 16.35
N VAL A 9 -0.22 -22.14 16.48
CA VAL A 9 -0.98 -20.93 16.16
C VAL A 9 -1.31 -21.04 14.67
N PRO A 10 -2.59 -21.01 14.26
CA PRO A 10 -2.94 -20.95 12.85
C PRO A 10 -2.23 -19.75 12.23
N VAL A 11 -1.41 -19.99 11.21
CA VAL A 11 -0.84 -18.90 10.41
C VAL A 11 -2.03 -18.16 9.84
N GLU A 12 -2.28 -16.93 10.32
CA GLU A 12 -3.32 -16.08 9.76
C GLU A 12 -3.09 -16.01 8.25
N ALA A 13 -4.12 -16.34 7.48
CA ALA A 13 -4.04 -16.29 6.04
C ALA A 13 -3.63 -14.86 5.65
N PRO A 14 -2.64 -14.68 4.76
CA PRO A 14 -2.22 -13.34 4.35
C PRO A 14 -3.44 -12.59 3.80
N HIS A 15 -3.82 -11.52 4.48
CA HIS A 15 -4.95 -10.68 4.10
C HIS A 15 -4.55 -9.80 2.92
N GLU A 16 -5.39 -9.79 1.89
CA GLU A 16 -5.21 -8.96 0.70
C GLU A 16 -5.93 -7.63 0.90
N LEU A 17 -5.23 -6.53 0.60
CA LEU A 17 -5.77 -5.18 0.67
C LEU A 17 -6.50 -4.87 -0.63
N GLU A 18 -7.76 -4.46 -0.54
CA GLU A 18 -8.62 -4.19 -1.69
C GLU A 18 -8.99 -2.71 -1.82
N THR A 19 -8.76 -1.92 -0.76
CA THR A 19 -9.20 -0.52 -0.69
C THR A 19 -8.09 0.45 -0.29
N VAL A 20 -8.26 1.73 -0.65
CA VAL A 20 -7.36 2.81 -0.22
C VAL A 20 -7.44 3.06 1.30
N ASP A 21 -8.56 2.71 1.93
CA ASP A 21 -8.71 2.88 3.38
C ASP A 21 -7.87 1.83 4.13
N GLU A 22 -7.89 0.56 3.73
CA GLU A 22 -7.00 -0.48 4.29
C GLU A 22 -5.53 -0.14 4.05
N LEU A 23 -5.18 0.31 2.83
CA LEU A 23 -3.83 0.80 2.52
C LEU A 23 -3.41 1.95 3.46
N ARG A 24 -4.33 2.88 3.74
CA ARG A 24 -4.09 3.99 4.66
C ARG A 24 -3.86 3.48 6.07
N GLU A 25 -4.72 2.59 6.56
CA GLU A 25 -4.61 2.05 7.91
C GLU A 25 -3.25 1.38 8.13
N VAL A 26 -2.83 0.53 7.20
CA VAL A 26 -1.51 -0.12 7.22
C VAL A 26 -0.38 0.92 7.23
N LEU A 27 -0.40 1.90 6.31
CA LEU A 27 0.68 2.89 6.23
C LEU A 27 0.78 3.78 7.48
N LEU A 28 -0.35 4.12 8.08
CA LEU A 28 -0.41 5.01 9.25
C LEU A 28 -0.19 4.27 10.58
N SER A 29 -0.41 2.95 10.64
CA SER A 29 -0.15 2.14 11.84
C SER A 29 1.33 1.84 12.04
N GLU A 30 2.14 1.95 10.99
CA GLU A 30 3.56 1.67 11.02
C GLU A 30 4.37 2.86 11.58
N ASP A 31 5.50 2.54 12.22
CA ASP A 31 6.42 3.55 12.74
C ASP A 31 6.98 4.43 11.61
N GLU A 32 7.27 5.69 11.93
CA GLU A 32 7.88 6.62 10.98
C GLU A 32 9.21 6.06 10.46
N GLY A 33 9.29 5.90 9.14
CA GLY A 33 10.49 5.37 8.49
C GLY A 33 10.56 3.84 8.40
N ARG A 34 9.60 3.10 8.97
CA ARG A 34 9.49 1.65 8.72
C ARG A 34 9.12 1.40 7.26
N LEU A 35 9.79 0.43 6.63
CA LEU A 35 9.52 0.10 5.23
C LEU A 35 8.32 -0.83 5.11
N VAL A 36 7.35 -0.39 4.31
CA VAL A 36 6.15 -1.16 3.94
C VAL A 36 6.26 -1.50 2.46
N VAL A 37 6.18 -2.78 2.13
CA VAL A 37 6.33 -3.30 0.78
C VAL A 37 4.99 -3.87 0.31
N PHE A 38 4.47 -3.33 -0.80
CA PHE A 38 3.25 -3.80 -1.42
C PHE A 38 3.53 -4.56 -2.70
N GLU A 39 3.01 -5.78 -2.82
CA GLU A 39 2.80 -6.42 -4.11
C GLU A 39 1.41 -6.06 -4.62
N CYS A 40 1.30 -5.19 -5.63
CA CYS A 40 0.05 -4.87 -6.29
C CYS A 40 -0.18 -5.82 -7.47
N PHE A 41 -1.27 -6.58 -7.50
CA PHE A 41 -1.58 -7.56 -8.55
C PHE A 41 -3.05 -7.47 -8.97
N ASP A 42 -3.37 -7.87 -10.20
CA ASP A 42 -4.74 -7.91 -10.72
C ASP A 42 -5.09 -9.38 -11.03
N GLU A 43 -6.06 -9.95 -10.33
CA GLU A 43 -6.54 -11.32 -10.54
C GLU A 43 -7.34 -11.45 -11.85
N ASP A 44 -8.00 -10.37 -12.27
CA ASP A 44 -8.75 -10.27 -13.52
C ASP A 44 -7.81 -9.93 -14.70
N LEU A 45 -6.76 -10.76 -14.86
CA LEU A 45 -5.71 -10.63 -15.90
C LEU A 45 -6.24 -10.42 -17.33
N GLY A 46 -7.52 -10.66 -17.59
CA GLY A 46 -8.19 -10.46 -18.89
C GLY A 46 -8.21 -9.01 -19.41
N ALA A 47 -7.90 -8.00 -18.59
CA ALA A 47 -7.89 -6.59 -19.02
C ALA A 47 -6.57 -5.83 -18.83
N PHE A 48 -5.51 -6.49 -18.33
CA PHE A 48 -4.20 -5.85 -18.17
C PHE A 48 -3.30 -6.15 -19.37
N ARG A 49 -2.44 -5.20 -19.75
CA ARG A 49 -1.22 -5.56 -20.50
C ARG A 49 -0.28 -6.19 -19.47
N PRO A 50 -0.15 -7.53 -19.38
CA PRO A 50 0.83 -8.13 -18.49
C PRO A 50 2.20 -7.56 -18.88
N VAL A 51 3.00 -7.20 -17.88
CA VAL A 51 4.43 -6.98 -18.14
C VAL A 51 4.98 -8.33 -18.63
N PRO A 52 5.63 -8.39 -19.79
CA PRO A 52 6.26 -9.61 -20.24
C PRO A 52 7.18 -10.14 -19.14
N ASN A 53 6.96 -11.40 -18.73
CA ASN A 53 7.75 -12.11 -17.71
C ASN A 53 7.59 -11.67 -16.25
N ALA A 54 6.72 -10.71 -15.91
CA ALA A 54 6.45 -10.42 -14.50
C ALA A 54 5.51 -11.49 -13.93
N ARG A 55 5.93 -12.15 -12.84
CA ARG A 55 5.13 -13.16 -12.15
C ARG A 55 4.51 -12.56 -10.90
N VAL A 56 3.20 -12.77 -10.73
CA VAL A 56 2.53 -12.60 -9.45
C VAL A 56 3.05 -13.68 -8.52
N LEU A 57 3.40 -13.33 -7.29
CA LEU A 57 3.83 -14.30 -6.29
C LEU A 57 2.63 -15.18 -5.92
N PRO A 58 2.74 -16.52 -6.02
CA PRO A 58 1.68 -17.42 -5.60
C PRO A 58 1.33 -17.20 -4.12
N PHE A 59 0.04 -17.31 -3.79
CA PHE A 59 -0.48 -17.09 -2.44
C PHE A 59 0.31 -17.86 -1.36
N GLU A 60 0.63 -19.12 -1.64
CA GLU A 60 1.38 -20.01 -0.74
C GLU A 60 2.77 -19.48 -0.36
N LYS A 61 3.39 -18.67 -1.23
CA LYS A 61 4.75 -18.12 -1.00
C LYS A 61 4.74 -16.78 -0.27
N ARG A 62 3.59 -16.11 -0.17
CA ARG A 62 3.45 -14.79 0.47
C ARG A 62 3.79 -14.84 1.95
N ALA A 63 3.26 -15.83 2.67
CA ALA A 63 3.56 -16.04 4.09
C ALA A 63 5.04 -16.38 4.31
N SER A 64 5.64 -17.22 3.45
CA SER A 64 7.07 -17.53 3.52
C SER A 64 7.95 -16.31 3.30
N LEU A 65 7.52 -15.38 2.42
CA LEU A 65 8.26 -14.15 2.16
C LEU A 65 8.24 -13.21 3.37
N ALA A 66 7.08 -13.00 3.98
CA ALA A 66 6.96 -12.21 5.20
C ALA A 66 7.80 -12.81 6.35
N GLN A 67 7.85 -14.14 6.47
CA GLN A 67 8.69 -14.84 7.45
C GLN A 67 10.19 -14.67 7.17
N ALA A 68 10.60 -14.64 5.89
CA ALA A 68 12.00 -14.49 5.51
C ALA A 68 12.55 -13.07 5.77
N TYR A 69 11.69 -12.06 5.75
CA TYR A 69 12.06 -10.64 5.91
C TYR A 69 11.22 -9.96 7.01
N PRO A 70 11.33 -10.37 8.28
CA PRO A 70 10.46 -9.90 9.36
C PRO A 70 10.63 -8.40 9.70
N SER A 71 11.74 -7.78 9.27
CA SER A 71 11.96 -6.34 9.40
C SER A 71 11.15 -5.50 8.41
N LEU A 72 10.63 -6.12 7.34
CA LEU A 72 9.79 -5.46 6.34
C LEU A 72 8.31 -5.79 6.60
N ALA A 73 7.44 -4.80 6.49
CA ALA A 73 6.00 -5.02 6.49
C ALA A 73 5.54 -5.33 5.05
N ILE A 74 5.42 -6.62 4.71
CA ILE A 74 5.07 -7.05 3.34
C ILE A 74 3.56 -7.31 3.26
N HIS A 75 2.89 -6.62 2.34
CA HIS A 75 1.45 -6.72 2.10
C HIS A 75 1.15 -6.94 0.63
N HIS A 76 -0.03 -7.50 0.35
CA HIS A 76 -0.48 -7.82 -1.00
C HIS A 76 -1.74 -7.01 -1.29
N VAL A 77 -1.75 -6.30 -2.41
CA VAL A 77 -2.83 -5.39 -2.81
C VAL A 77 -3.51 -5.97 -4.05
N SER A 78 -4.76 -6.38 -3.88
CA SER A 78 -5.58 -6.89 -4.97
C SER A 78 -6.23 -5.73 -5.73
N LEU A 79 -6.08 -5.71 -7.05
CA LEU A 79 -6.56 -4.64 -7.93
C LEU A 79 -7.93 -4.96 -8.52
N THR A 80 -8.84 -5.42 -7.67
CA THR A 80 -10.23 -5.71 -8.05
C THR A 80 -11.03 -4.44 -8.33
N ARG A 81 -12.08 -4.57 -9.14
CA ARG A 81 -13.07 -3.50 -9.29
C ARG A 81 -13.97 -3.48 -8.05
N PRO A 82 -14.42 -2.28 -7.59
CA PRO A 82 -14.30 -0.97 -8.24
C PRO A 82 -13.06 -0.14 -7.85
N HIS A 83 -12.29 -0.55 -6.84
CA HIS A 83 -11.28 0.28 -6.19
C HIS A 83 -9.93 0.37 -6.92
N ARG A 84 -9.71 -0.47 -7.95
CA ARG A 84 -8.50 -0.48 -8.77
C ARG A 84 -7.94 0.91 -9.13
N LEU A 85 -8.77 1.80 -9.67
CA LEU A 85 -8.29 3.13 -10.12
C LEU A 85 -7.86 4.02 -8.95
N GLU A 86 -8.50 3.88 -7.80
CA GLU A 86 -8.17 4.63 -6.59
C GLU A 86 -6.83 4.18 -6.04
N LEU A 87 -6.60 2.86 -5.95
CA LEU A 87 -5.33 2.25 -5.54
C LEU A 87 -4.17 2.62 -6.48
N GLN A 88 -4.41 2.57 -7.80
CA GLN A 88 -3.44 2.97 -8.81
C GLN A 88 -3.02 4.43 -8.68
N ARG A 89 -3.97 5.32 -8.37
CA ARG A 89 -3.70 6.74 -8.12
C ARG A 89 -2.95 6.94 -6.81
N ALA A 90 -3.42 6.31 -5.72
CA ALA A 90 -2.81 6.42 -4.39
C ALA A 90 -1.31 6.06 -4.41
N LEU A 91 -0.97 4.94 -5.06
CA LEU A 91 0.39 4.42 -5.15
C LEU A 91 1.14 4.92 -6.41
N ARG A 92 0.46 5.67 -7.28
CA ARG A 92 0.96 6.23 -8.55
C ARG A 92 1.64 5.20 -9.46
N PHE A 93 0.90 4.16 -9.85
CA PHE A 93 1.36 3.18 -10.82
C PHE A 93 0.26 2.84 -11.83
N SER A 94 0.66 2.38 -13.02
CA SER A 94 -0.27 2.09 -14.14
C SER A 94 -0.18 0.66 -14.64
N ILE A 95 0.75 -0.14 -14.13
CA ILE A 95 1.08 -1.48 -14.63
C ILE A 95 1.22 -2.45 -13.44
N ALA A 96 0.60 -3.64 -13.52
CA ALA A 96 0.64 -4.72 -12.53
C ALA A 96 1.10 -6.06 -13.19
N PRO A 97 1.65 -7.03 -12.42
CA PRO A 97 1.99 -6.92 -11.00
C PRO A 97 3.09 -5.88 -10.78
N ARG A 98 3.11 -5.23 -9.61
CA ARG A 98 4.08 -4.18 -9.26
C ARG A 98 4.45 -4.25 -7.80
N TRP A 99 5.73 -4.17 -7.51
CA TRP A 99 6.26 -4.05 -6.15
C TRP A 99 6.50 -2.59 -5.82
N ILE A 100 5.96 -2.12 -4.71
CA ILE A 100 6.00 -0.71 -4.29
C ILE A 100 6.51 -0.64 -2.86
N VAL A 101 7.57 0.13 -2.64
CA VAL A 101 8.12 0.38 -1.30
C VAL A 101 7.65 1.72 -0.82
N CYS A 102 7.09 1.76 0.38
CA CYS A 102 6.66 2.97 1.06
C CYS A 102 7.35 3.12 2.41
N SER A 103 7.48 4.37 2.88
CA SER A 103 7.69 4.65 4.29
C SER A 103 6.35 4.66 5.03
N GLY A 104 6.28 3.99 6.18
CA GLY A 104 5.20 4.10 7.14
C GLY A 104 5.26 5.41 7.93
N GLY A 105 4.25 5.63 8.76
CA GLY A 105 4.12 6.78 9.66
C GLY A 105 3.17 7.85 9.15
N PRO A 106 3.11 9.02 9.82
CA PRO A 106 2.08 10.05 9.58
C PRO A 106 2.17 10.72 8.19
N GLN A 107 3.32 10.61 7.53
CA GLN A 107 3.54 11.14 6.18
C GLN A 107 4.08 10.05 5.24
N PRO A 108 3.23 9.08 4.84
CA PRO A 108 3.69 7.98 4.03
C PRO A 108 4.10 8.44 2.63
N ARG A 109 5.19 7.87 2.13
CA ARG A 109 5.79 8.20 0.82
C ARG A 109 6.12 6.93 0.08
N VAL A 110 5.85 6.91 -1.21
CA VAL A 110 6.40 5.89 -2.11
C VAL A 110 7.86 6.23 -2.41
N LEU A 111 8.74 5.29 -2.07
CA LEU A 111 10.18 5.38 -2.24
C LEU A 111 10.61 4.73 -3.55
N GLU A 112 10.13 3.51 -3.81
CA GLU A 112 10.50 2.74 -5.00
C GLU A 112 9.31 2.03 -5.64
N ARG A 113 9.39 1.80 -6.95
CA ARG A 113 8.42 1.01 -7.73
C ARG A 113 9.20 0.10 -8.67
N ARG A 114 9.06 -1.21 -8.52
CA ARG A 114 9.81 -2.21 -9.31
C ARG A 114 8.92 -3.32 -9.84
N HIS A 115 9.45 -3.98 -10.86
CA HIS A 115 8.95 -5.22 -11.41
C HIS A 115 10.05 -6.25 -11.31
N PHE A 116 9.70 -7.51 -11.09
CA PHE A 116 10.66 -8.61 -11.06
C PHE A 116 10.25 -9.66 -12.08
N ALA A 117 11.24 -10.13 -12.84
CA ALA A 117 11.05 -11.20 -13.82
C ALA A 117 11.25 -12.58 -13.19
N SER A 118 11.84 -12.65 -11.99
CA SER A 118 12.08 -13.90 -11.27
C SER A 118 12.05 -13.68 -9.75
N GLU A 119 11.88 -14.78 -9.00
CA GLU A 119 11.87 -14.76 -7.55
C GLU A 119 13.26 -14.42 -6.99
N GLU A 120 14.34 -14.81 -7.65
CA GLU A 120 15.71 -14.48 -7.25
C GLU A 120 15.94 -12.96 -7.25
N GLN A 121 15.40 -12.25 -8.25
CA GLN A 121 15.48 -10.80 -8.31
C GLN A 121 14.69 -10.13 -7.18
N LEU A 122 13.52 -10.68 -6.84
CA LEU A 122 12.71 -10.22 -5.70
C LEU A 122 13.47 -10.42 -4.39
N HIS A 123 14.02 -11.60 -4.14
CA HIS A 123 14.78 -11.90 -2.93
C HIS A 123 16.04 -11.02 -2.80
N ALA A 124 16.75 -10.79 -3.90
CA ALA A 124 17.90 -9.89 -3.92
C ALA A 124 17.48 -8.45 -3.56
N PHE A 125 16.35 -7.99 -4.09
CA PHE A 125 15.81 -6.67 -3.77
C PHE A 125 15.37 -6.53 -2.31
N LEU A 126 14.63 -7.50 -1.77
CA LEU A 126 14.20 -7.46 -0.37
C LEU A 126 15.39 -7.51 0.58
N SER A 127 16.40 -8.33 0.27
CA SER A 127 17.67 -8.35 1.01
C SER A 127 18.37 -6.99 0.95
N GLN A 128 18.40 -6.36 -0.23
CA GLN A 128 18.94 -5.01 -0.38
C GLN A 128 18.18 -4.00 0.50
N LEU A 129 16.84 -4.01 0.53
CA LEU A 129 16.07 -3.09 1.38
C LEU A 129 16.37 -3.25 2.88
N VAL A 130 16.67 -4.46 3.33
CA VAL A 130 17.03 -4.73 4.73
C VAL A 130 18.42 -4.17 5.05
N HIS A 131 19.37 -4.26 4.12
CA HIS A 131 20.75 -3.84 4.35
C HIS A 131 21.03 -2.37 4.01
N ASP A 132 20.32 -1.82 3.04
CA ASP A 132 20.49 -0.48 2.50
C ASP A 132 19.12 0.14 2.18
N PRO A 133 18.35 0.54 3.21
CA PRO A 133 17.00 1.04 3.03
C PRO A 133 17.01 2.42 2.33
N PRO A 134 16.11 2.67 1.37
CA PRO A 134 16.01 3.97 0.71
C PRO A 134 15.62 5.07 1.70
N THR A 135 16.20 6.26 1.54
CA THR A 135 15.95 7.39 2.45
C THR A 135 14.55 7.97 2.24
N PRO A 136 13.72 8.16 3.29
CA PRO A 136 12.32 8.60 3.14
C PRO A 136 12.12 9.98 2.51
N THR A 137 13.15 10.84 2.55
CA THR A 137 13.08 12.24 2.11
C THR A 137 12.99 12.42 0.60
N SER A 138 13.37 11.41 -0.20
CA SER A 138 13.33 11.46 -1.67
C SER A 138 12.03 10.92 -2.27
N GLY A 139 11.11 10.42 -1.44
CA GLY A 139 9.90 9.74 -1.87
C GLY A 139 8.76 10.64 -2.35
N THR A 140 7.94 10.10 -3.24
CA THR A 140 6.70 10.71 -3.70
C THR A 140 5.60 10.51 -2.66
N LYS A 141 4.88 11.55 -2.24
CA LYS A 141 3.77 11.43 -1.29
C LYS A 141 2.72 10.41 -1.77
N VAL A 142 2.25 9.52 -0.88
CA VAL A 142 1.13 8.63 -1.18
C VAL A 142 -0.16 9.46 -1.19
N GLU A 143 -0.96 9.36 -2.24
CA GLU A 143 -2.22 10.11 -2.37
C GLU A 143 -3.36 9.41 -1.60
N LEU A 144 -3.23 9.39 -0.27
CA LEU A 144 -4.28 8.95 0.64
C LEU A 144 -5.27 10.11 0.80
N ARG A 145 -6.13 10.35 -0.20
CA ARG A 145 -7.15 11.43 -0.11
C ARG A 145 -7.91 11.32 1.21
N PRO A 146 -8.01 12.36 2.04
CA PRO A 146 -8.82 12.29 3.24
C PRO A 146 -10.28 12.06 2.82
N ARG A 147 -10.92 10.99 3.30
CA ARG A 147 -12.38 10.82 3.12
C ARG A 147 -13.17 11.74 4.05
N ARG A 148 -12.59 12.12 5.18
CA ARG A 148 -13.27 12.91 6.23
C ARG A 148 -12.48 14.15 6.56
N TRP A 149 -13.07 15.31 6.30
CA TRP A 149 -12.63 16.57 6.88
C TRP A 149 -13.56 16.90 8.03
N TRP A 150 -13.02 17.58 9.04
CA TRP A 150 -13.81 18.11 10.14
C TRP A 150 -14.00 19.59 9.87
N ARG A 151 -15.26 20.03 9.88
CA ARG A 151 -15.60 21.44 9.89
C ARG A 151 -15.11 22.07 11.19
N SER A 152 -14.97 23.39 11.21
CA SER A 152 -14.61 24.16 12.41
C SER A 152 -15.60 23.99 13.58
N ASP A 153 -16.83 23.55 13.29
CA ASP A 153 -17.86 23.21 14.27
C ASP A 153 -17.76 21.75 14.79
N GLY A 154 -16.73 21.00 14.38
CA GLY A 154 -16.52 19.62 14.79
C GLY A 154 -17.38 18.58 14.06
N THR A 155 -18.06 18.96 12.97
CA THR A 155 -18.82 17.99 12.16
C THR A 155 -17.97 17.36 11.06
N ALA A 156 -18.14 16.05 10.86
CA ALA A 156 -17.53 15.33 9.76
C ALA A 156 -18.20 15.68 8.43
N CYS A 157 -17.41 15.93 7.39
CA CYS A 157 -17.91 16.16 6.03
C CYS A 157 -17.17 15.33 4.99
N ASP A 158 -17.92 14.95 3.95
CA ASP A 158 -17.40 14.26 2.77
C ASP A 158 -16.63 15.24 1.90
N VAL A 159 -15.40 14.85 1.55
CA VAL A 159 -14.48 15.67 0.78
C VAL A 159 -14.65 15.37 -0.70
N ILE A 160 -15.08 16.38 -1.46
CA ILE A 160 -15.14 16.32 -2.92
C ILE A 160 -13.94 17.08 -3.48
N CYS A 161 -13.02 16.39 -4.14
CA CYS A 161 -11.87 17.00 -4.80
C CYS A 161 -12.04 16.98 -6.32
N SER A 162 -11.96 18.15 -6.94
CA SER A 162 -11.90 18.29 -8.40
C SER A 162 -10.54 17.89 -8.96
N GLU A 163 -10.45 17.64 -10.27
CA GLU A 163 -9.23 17.21 -10.98
C GLU A 163 -8.05 18.19 -10.86
N ARG A 164 -8.28 19.41 -10.36
CA ARG A 164 -7.26 20.45 -10.17
C ARG A 164 -6.94 20.76 -8.70
N TRP A 165 -7.08 19.79 -7.81
CA TRP A 165 -6.69 19.91 -6.38
C TRP A 165 -7.55 20.86 -5.53
N ASN A 166 -8.65 21.38 -6.06
CA ASN A 166 -9.65 22.08 -5.24
C ASN A 166 -10.54 21.04 -4.56
N CYS A 167 -10.33 20.85 -3.25
CA CYS A 167 -11.16 20.03 -2.38
C CYS A 167 -12.14 20.91 -1.59
N TYR A 168 -13.38 20.48 -1.48
CA TYR A 168 -14.43 21.17 -0.73
C TYR A 168 -15.29 20.18 0.05
N CYS A 169 -15.85 20.65 1.16
CA CYS A 169 -16.81 19.88 1.96
C CYS A 169 -18.24 20.11 1.48
N ALA A 170 -18.85 19.08 0.92
CA ALA A 170 -20.28 19.09 0.61
C ALA A 170 -21.11 19.04 1.91
N PRO A 171 -22.38 19.51 1.93
CA PRO A 171 -23.18 20.06 0.83
C PRO A 171 -23.25 21.61 0.80
N SER A 172 -22.30 22.32 1.38
CA SER A 172 -22.40 23.79 1.58
C SER A 172 -21.47 24.55 0.62
N PRO A 173 -21.78 25.81 0.25
CA PRO A 173 -21.08 26.55 -0.83
C PRO A 173 -19.58 26.71 -0.53
N PRO A 174 -18.73 26.90 -1.57
CA PRO A 174 -17.29 26.75 -1.47
C PRO A 174 -16.67 27.78 -0.51
N VAL A 175 -16.36 27.32 0.70
CA VAL A 175 -15.42 28.02 1.57
C VAL A 175 -14.03 27.64 1.08
N PHE A 176 -13.37 28.57 0.38
CA PHE A 176 -11.97 28.43 -0.01
C PHE A 176 -11.10 28.47 1.25
N GLY A 177 -10.86 27.30 1.85
CA GLY A 177 -9.82 27.12 2.86
C GLY A 177 -8.48 26.94 2.17
N LEU A 178 -7.50 27.77 2.50
CA LEU A 178 -6.11 27.55 2.11
C LEU A 178 -5.57 26.31 2.85
N CYS A 179 -5.09 25.32 2.09
CA CYS A 179 -4.28 24.22 2.63
C CYS A 179 -2.95 24.80 3.12
N LEU A 180 -2.77 24.90 4.44
CA LEU A 180 -1.44 25.02 5.03
C LEU A 180 -0.91 23.60 5.24
N PHE A 181 0.19 23.29 4.55
CA PHE A 181 0.96 22.06 4.70
C PHE A 181 1.88 22.13 5.92
#